data_AF-A0A7Y4XAA8-F1
#
_entry.id   AF-A0A7Y4XAA8-F1
#
_cell.length_a   1.000
_cell.length_b   1.000
_cell.length_c   1.000
_cell.angle_alpha   90.00
_cell.angle_beta   90.00
_cell.angle_gamma   90.00
#
_symmetry.space_group_name_H-M   'P 1'
#
loop_
_entity.id
_entity.type
_entity.pdbx_description
1 polymer ?
#
loop_
_entity_poly.entity_id
_entity_poly.type
_entity_poly.pdbx_seq_one_letter_code
_entity_poly.pdbx_strand_id
1 'polypeptide(L)' 'MAPDLAVEIVSPNDLFENVKSKLRDYFAAGVREVWLVEPQIQTVTVYTSPTHNHILTEDND' A
#
# COMPACT_ATOMS: atom_id res chain seq x y z
N MET A 1 18.50 -6.00 -4.76
CA MET A 1 17.73 -6.75 -3.76
C MET A 1 16.54 -5.88 -3.37
N ALA A 2 15.33 -6.43 -3.33
CA ALA A 2 14.16 -5.72 -2.84
C ALA A 2 14.04 -5.86 -1.31
N PRO A 3 13.42 -4.89 -0.62
CA PRO A 3 13.09 -5.03 0.79
C PRO A 3 11.95 -6.05 0.97
N ASP A 4 11.84 -6.63 2.16
CA ASP A 4 10.70 -7.48 2.51
C ASP A 4 9.39 -6.68 2.59
N LEU A 5 9.46 -5.42 3.06
CA LEU A 5 8.33 -4.51 3.23
C LEU A 5 8.60 -3.17 2.55
N ALA A 6 7.60 -2.64 1.83
CA ALA A 6 7.55 -1.25 1.38
C ALA A 6 6.36 -0.52 2.01
N VAL A 7 6.52 0.77 2.35
CA VAL A 7 5.45 1.62 2.87
C VAL A 7 5.27 2.79 1.91
N GLU A 8 4.08 2.91 1.33
CA GLU A 8 3.69 3.98 0.44
C GLU A 8 2.66 4.87 1.14
N ILE A 9 2.97 6.15 1.28
CA ILE A 9 2.06 7.13 1.88
C ILE A 9 1.38 7.89 0.75
N VAL A 10 0.07 7.70 0.60
CA VAL A 10 -0.74 8.33 -0.43
C VAL A 10 -0.80 9.83 -0.19
N SER A 11 -0.38 10.62 -1.18
CA SER A 11 -0.53 12.06 -1.13
C SER A 11 -1.95 12.48 -1.51
N PRO A 12 -2.44 13.64 -1.02
CA PRO A 12 -3.75 14.19 -1.39
C PRO A 12 -4.04 14.29 -2.89
N ASN A 13 -2.98 14.39 -3.72
CA ASN A 13 -3.06 14.63 -5.15
C ASN A 13 -2.71 13.39 -5.98
N ASP A 14 -2.43 12.26 -5.34
CA ASP A 14 -2.12 11.03 -6.07
C ASP A 14 -3.38 10.51 -6.77
N LEU A 15 -3.25 10.26 -8.08
CA LEU A 15 -4.25 9.54 -8.82
C LEU A 15 -4.21 8.06 -8.41
N PHE A 16 -5.38 7.45 -8.27
CA PHE A 16 -5.52 6.03 -7.94
C PHE A 16 -4.72 5.11 -8.87
N GLU A 17 -4.63 5.46 -10.15
CA GLU A 17 -3.84 4.70 -11.14
C GLU A 17 -2.33 4.74 -10.87
N ASN A 18 -1.80 5.85 -10.32
CA ASN A 18 -0.39 5.96 -9.96
C ASN A 18 -0.06 5.01 -8.81
N VAL A 19 -0.92 4.96 -7.80
CA VAL A 19 -0.78 4.05 -6.65
C VAL A 19 -0.81 2.59 -7.11
N LYS A 20 -1.77 2.23 -7.98
CA LYS A 20 -1.83 0.88 -8.56
C LYS A 20 -0.59 0.50 -9.36
N SER A 21 0.01 1.45 -10.09
CA SER A 21 1.24 1.19 -10.82
C SER A 21 2.39 0.89 -9.86
N LYS A 22 2.58 1.72 -8.83
CA LYS A 22 3.60 1.52 -7.80
C LYS A 22 3.47 0.15 -7.13
N LEU A 23 2.25 -0.27 -6.78
CA LEU A 23 2.01 -1.61 -6.21
C LEU A 23 2.51 -2.73 -7.12
N ARG A 24 2.20 -2.68 -8.43
CA ARG A 24 2.70 -3.67 -9.39
C ARG A 24 4.22 -3.65 -9.47
N ASP A 25 4.83 -2.47 -9.49
CA ASP A 25 6.27 -2.30 -9.59
C ASP A 25 6.99 -2.86 -8.36
N TYR A 26 6.45 -2.65 -7.15
CA TYR A 26 6.98 -3.22 -5.91
C TYR A 26 6.98 -4.75 -5.92
N PHE A 27 5.83 -5.36 -6.26
CA PHE A 27 5.75 -6.82 -6.31
C PHE A 27 6.61 -7.40 -7.44
N ALA A 28 6.68 -6.74 -8.60
CA ALA A 28 7.56 -7.14 -9.69
C ALA A 28 9.05 -7.06 -9.30
N ALA A 29 9.42 -6.12 -8.43
CA ALA A 29 10.77 -6.00 -7.90
C ALA A 29 11.12 -7.07 -6.83
N GLY A 30 10.12 -7.80 -6.31
CA GLY A 30 10.30 -8.86 -5.31
C GLY A 30 10.00 -8.45 -3.87
N VAL A 31 9.31 -7.32 -3.66
CA VAL A 31 8.77 -6.96 -2.34
C VAL A 31 7.72 -7.98 -1.91
N ARG A 32 7.72 -8.38 -0.63
CA ARG A 32 6.80 -9.41 -0.10
C ARG A 32 5.51 -8.80 0.46
N GLU A 33 5.60 -7.59 1.00
CA GLU A 33 4.47 -6.87 1.58
C GLU A 33 4.54 -5.37 1.27
N VAL A 34 3.39 -4.76 0.95
CA VAL A 34 3.29 -3.31 0.74
C VAL A 34 2.19 -2.74 1.60
N TRP A 35 2.52 -1.73 2.40
CA TRP A 35 1.53 -0.98 3.18
C TRP A 35 1.21 0.30 2.44
N LEU A 36 -0.06 0.45 2.07
CA LEU A 36 -0.59 1.68 1.52
C LEU A 36 -1.25 2.47 2.66
N VAL A 37 -0.64 3.57 3.05
CA VAL A 37 -1.14 4.45 4.12
C VAL A 37 -1.92 5.59 3.47
N GLU A 38 -3.19 5.76 3.85
CA GLU A 38 -4.07 6.83 3.36
C GLU A 38 -4.46 7.75 4.53
N PRO A 39 -3.64 8.78 4.85
CA PRO A 39 -3.84 9.59 6.06
C PRO A 39 -5.18 10.34 6.10
N GLN A 40 -5.73 10.70 4.93
CA GLN A 40 -6.98 11.47 4.85
C GLN A 40 -8.19 10.70 5.37
N ILE A 41 -8.19 9.38 5.18
CA ILE A 41 -9.29 8.49 5.59
C ILE A 41 -8.87 7.54 6.72
N GLN A 42 -7.65 7.71 7.24
CA GLN A 42 -7.11 6.98 8.39
C GLN A 42 -7.15 5.46 8.20
N THR A 43 -6.77 5.01 7.01
CA THR A 43 -6.66 3.60 6.68
C THR A 43 -5.22 3.19 6.37
N VAL A 44 -4.92 1.93 6.65
CA VAL A 44 -3.75 1.23 6.11
C VAL A 44 -4.24 0.00 5.36
N THR A 45 -3.98 -0.06 4.06
CA THR A 45 -4.23 -1.28 3.28
C THR A 45 -2.94 -2.10 3.20
N VAL A 46 -2.96 -3.33 3.71
CA VAL A 46 -1.82 -4.24 3.72
C VAL A 46 -1.95 -5.21 2.55
N TYR A 47 -1.06 -5.10 1.57
CA TYR A 47 -0.99 -5.98 0.40
C TYR A 47 0.08 -7.05 0.58
N THR A 48 -0.28 -8.32 0.37
CA THR A 48 0.67 -9.45 0.27
C THR A 48 0.84 -9.94 -1.16
N SER A 49 0.03 -9.44 -2.09
CA SER A 49 0.19 -9.56 -3.54
C SER A 49 -0.60 -8.43 -4.22
N PRO A 50 -0.47 -8.21 -5.54
CA PRO A 50 -1.26 -7.20 -6.25
C PRO A 50 -2.78 -7.37 -6.15
N THR A 51 -3.26 -8.55 -5.74
CA THR A 51 -4.70 -8.90 -5.68
C THR A 51 -5.17 -9.37 -4.31
N HIS A 52 -4.29 -9.56 -3.33
CA HIS A 52 -4.65 -9.96 -1.97
C HIS A 52 -4.24 -8.86 -0.99
N ASN A 53 -5.23 -8.35 -0.27
CA ASN A 53 -5.04 -7.33 0.76
C ASN A 53 -6.12 -7.41 1.85
N HIS A 54 -5.86 -6.74 2.95
CA HIS A 54 -6.86 -6.40 3.96
C HIS A 54 -6.67 -4.95 4.40
N ILE A 55 -7.73 -4.34 4.93
CA ILE A 55 -7.75 -2.94 5.34
C ILE A 55 -7.79 -2.90 6.87
N LEU A 56 -6.89 -2.11 7.44
CA LEU A 56 -6.89 -1.72 8.85
C LEU A 56 -7.44 -0.31 8.96
N THR A 57 -8.30 -0.08 9.95
CA THR A 57 -8.86 1.22 10.32
C THR A 57 -8.43 1.55 11.74
N GLU A 58 -8.56 2.82 12.15
CA GLU A 58 -8.43 3.19 13.55
C GLU A 58 -9.42 2.40 14.43
N ASP A 59 -8.93 1.84 15.53
CA ASP A 59 -9.79 1.28 16.58
C ASP A 59 -10.32 2.43 17.43
N ASN A 60 -11.64 2.60 17.45
CA ASN A 60 -12.32 3.55 18.34
C ASN A 60 -12.61 2.84 19.67
N ASP A 61 -11.65 2.84 20.59
CA ASP A 61 -11.84 2.45 22.00
C ASP A 61 -12.70 3.47 22.78
#